data_AF-A0A968ZA84-F1
#
_entry.id   AF-A0A968ZA84-F1
#
_cell.length_a   1.000
_cell.length_b   1.000
_cell.length_c   1.000
_cell.angle_alpha   90.00
_cell.angle_beta   90.00
_cell.angle_gamma   90.00
#
_symmetry.space_group_name_H-M   'P 1'
#
loop_
_entity.id
_entity.type
_entity.pdbx_description
1 polymer ?
#
loop_
_entity_poly.entity_id
_entity_poly.type
_entity_poly.pdbx_seq_one_letter_code
_entity_poly.pdbx_strand_id
1 'polypeptide(L)'
;MTRRLHKVAGLAALTLLTAALSGCPDNPYAPETWTKKLDDPQMFDRAVEKLENLGNPKAIKPLGEAWQKQARPSRVLQVIIELARPLSKDEAAAKFLSDFPDGRPASWDAAMPYLTSALQEADETNPRSVDSAVKAAEAIGNAGLDDGLDTLIEFANRPPTKKMLAAQVAAVRGLGNFGDSNRAKAVAALIKLVDRDPPPNPRTVVDKEAQRSAAEQFQRSLAISGAAINSLGTLGAPEAVKVLVLAIYRTPELFPQIRRALAASGPGVAPEISKILRGEHAEVNQLFKDKKLDRYCGDRGDLPPDQCVPVSAKDFYAAVVLGDLYDPKTVPDLLAALRRPPQPAYFFDEQPSGSQHAAIYDALRKVGSDKAADALLAIWSDSKAEIAERLGAHRGRTRSRRAATTTWASSARSSKTMARTAICAWRPRRRSAGSPARPRRSR
;
A
#
# COMPACT_ATOMS: atom_id res chain seq x y z
N MET A 1 -9.36 67.44 -25.32
CA MET A 1 -10.12 67.73 -24.08
C MET A 1 -9.27 67.30 -22.89
N THR A 2 -8.50 68.26 -22.34
CA THR A 2 -8.50 68.71 -20.91
C THR A 2 -7.85 67.71 -19.93
N ARG A 3 -6.51 67.73 -19.79
CA ARG A 3 -5.68 68.50 -18.80
C ARG A 3 -6.07 68.26 -17.33
N ARG A 4 -5.12 67.73 -16.54
CA ARG A 4 -4.68 68.31 -15.25
C ARG A 4 -3.31 67.74 -14.84
N LEU A 5 -2.27 68.52 -15.13
CA LEU A 5 -0.98 68.52 -14.43
C LEU A 5 -1.18 69.09 -13.03
N HIS A 6 -0.68 68.45 -11.98
CA HIS A 6 -0.33 69.11 -10.73
C HIS A 6 1.13 68.81 -10.41
N LYS A 7 1.96 69.84 -10.56
CA LYS A 7 3.28 69.95 -9.97
C LYS A 7 3.08 70.36 -8.52
N VAL A 8 3.69 69.65 -7.58
CA VAL A 8 4.01 70.19 -6.26
C VAL A 8 5.49 69.93 -6.02
N ALA A 9 6.25 71.01 -6.09
CA ALA A 9 7.63 71.10 -5.61
C ALA A 9 7.57 71.53 -4.14
N GLY A 10 8.39 70.93 -3.28
CA GLY A 10 8.44 71.28 -1.86
C GLY A 10 9.58 70.61 -1.11
N LEU A 11 10.69 71.36 -1.06
CA LEU A 11 11.74 71.43 -0.04
C LEU A 11 12.36 70.17 0.58
N ALA A 12 13.66 70.06 0.29
CA ALA A 12 14.75 69.51 1.07
C ALA A 12 14.66 69.74 2.60
N ALA A 13 14.81 68.66 3.36
CA ALA A 13 15.41 68.68 4.69
C ALA A 13 16.46 67.56 4.73
N LEU A 14 17.72 67.98 4.74
CA LEU A 14 18.91 67.16 4.81
C LEU A 14 19.16 66.77 6.28
N THR A 15 18.72 65.58 6.69
CA THR A 15 19.14 64.94 7.94
C THR A 15 20.05 63.75 7.61
N LEU A 16 21.29 64.10 7.26
CA LEU A 16 22.43 63.18 7.28
C LEU A 16 22.85 63.01 8.75
N LEU A 17 22.39 61.95 9.42
CA LEU A 17 22.99 61.48 10.67
C LEU A 17 23.11 59.95 10.65
N THR A 18 24.23 59.51 10.10
CA THR A 18 25.10 58.41 10.59
C THR A 18 24.53 57.53 11.70
N ALA A 19 23.94 56.41 11.29
CA ALA A 19 24.01 55.15 12.03
C ALA A 19 24.47 54.07 11.05
N ALA A 20 25.73 54.15 10.62
CA ALA A 20 26.44 53.01 10.05
C ALA A 20 26.64 52.00 11.19
N LEU A 21 25.59 51.27 11.52
CA LEU A 21 25.67 50.04 12.29
C LEU A 21 26.46 49.06 11.42
N SER A 22 27.78 49.07 11.60
CA SER A 22 28.65 47.95 11.23
C SER A 22 28.24 46.76 12.08
N GLY A 23 27.09 46.16 11.75
CA GLY A 23 26.60 44.95 12.37
C GLY A 23 27.64 43.87 12.15
N CYS A 24 28.03 43.21 13.25
CA CYS A 24 28.90 42.04 13.18
C CYS A 24 28.38 41.10 12.07
N PRO A 25 29.26 40.54 11.23
CA PRO A 25 28.83 39.63 10.17
C PRO A 25 27.98 38.51 10.77
N ASP A 26 26.78 38.32 10.22
CA ASP A 26 25.87 37.25 10.64
C ASP A 26 26.61 35.90 10.64
N ASN A 27 26.49 35.12 11.73
CA ASN A 27 27.16 33.83 11.87
C ASN A 27 26.73 32.89 10.73
N PRO A 28 27.63 32.44 9.84
CA PRO A 28 27.27 31.60 8.70
C PRO A 28 26.76 30.20 9.09
N TYR A 29 26.91 29.79 10.34
CA TYR A 29 26.42 28.52 10.88
C TYR A 29 25.07 28.65 11.61
N ALA A 30 24.57 29.88 11.80
CA ALA A 30 23.26 30.10 12.40
C ALA A 30 22.15 29.94 11.33
N PRO A 31 21.09 29.15 11.59
CA PRO A 31 19.95 29.04 10.67
C PRO A 31 19.32 30.40 10.33
N GLU A 32 19.26 31.32 11.31
CA GLU A 32 18.66 32.65 11.16
C GLU A 32 19.35 33.50 10.09
N THR A 33 20.65 33.30 9.88
CA THR A 33 21.42 33.98 8.82
C THR A 33 20.93 33.59 7.43
N TRP A 34 20.50 32.34 7.26
CA TRP A 34 20.06 31.79 5.98
C TRP A 34 18.56 31.97 5.77
N THR A 35 17.73 31.96 6.82
CA THR A 35 16.29 32.23 6.69
C THR A 35 16.02 33.64 6.17
N LYS A 36 16.81 34.64 6.58
CA LYS A 36 16.74 36.02 6.04
C LYS A 36 16.99 36.11 4.53
N LYS A 37 17.73 35.15 3.96
CA LYS A 37 18.11 35.12 2.53
C LYS A 37 17.09 34.39 1.67
N LEU A 38 16.03 33.82 2.26
CA LEU A 38 14.98 33.12 1.51
C LEU A 38 14.11 34.07 0.67
N ASP A 39 14.08 35.36 0.97
CA ASP A 39 13.37 36.34 0.15
C ASP A 39 14.23 36.90 -1.01
N ASP A 40 15.53 36.58 -1.07
CA ASP A 40 16.45 37.01 -2.14
C ASP A 40 16.53 35.94 -3.25
N PRO A 41 16.03 36.22 -4.48
CA PRO A 41 16.05 35.26 -5.58
C PRO A 41 17.44 34.74 -5.96
N GLN A 42 18.49 35.55 -5.80
CA GLN A 42 19.86 35.14 -6.15
C GLN A 42 20.49 34.22 -5.10
N MET A 43 20.05 34.36 -3.86
CA MET A 43 20.57 33.60 -2.72
C MET A 43 19.65 32.46 -2.28
N PHE A 44 18.46 32.35 -2.86
CA PHE A 44 17.42 31.42 -2.44
C PHE A 44 17.89 29.97 -2.45
N ASP A 45 18.34 29.45 -3.59
CA ASP A 45 18.74 28.04 -3.72
C ASP A 45 19.89 27.70 -2.76
N ARG A 46 20.85 28.62 -2.63
CA ARG A 46 21.96 28.50 -1.68
C ARG A 46 21.48 28.52 -0.23
N ALA A 47 20.49 29.36 0.10
CA ALA A 47 19.93 29.42 1.44
C ALA A 47 19.20 28.13 1.80
N VAL A 48 18.40 27.58 0.87
CA VAL A 48 17.72 26.29 1.03
C VAL A 48 18.72 25.16 1.27
N GLU A 49 19.77 25.07 0.45
CA GLU A 49 20.85 24.08 0.61
C GLU A 49 21.56 24.22 1.97
N LYS A 50 21.81 25.44 2.42
CA LYS A 50 22.47 25.66 3.72
C LYS A 50 21.55 25.31 4.89
N LEU A 51 20.27 25.63 4.82
CA LEU A 51 19.30 25.27 5.87
C LEU A 51 19.11 23.75 5.97
N GLU A 52 19.12 23.04 4.85
CA GLU A 52 19.12 21.57 4.83
C GLU A 52 20.36 20.99 5.52
N ASN A 53 21.55 21.46 5.14
CA ASN A 53 22.82 21.00 5.71
C ASN A 53 22.92 21.28 7.22
N LEU A 54 22.36 22.39 7.69
CA LEU A 54 22.29 22.71 9.12
C LEU A 54 21.31 21.80 9.87
N GLY A 55 20.33 21.21 9.20
CA GLY A 55 19.42 20.22 9.79
C GLY A 55 18.51 20.75 10.91
N ASN A 56 18.38 22.07 11.09
CA ASN A 56 17.65 22.66 12.21
C ASN A 56 16.14 22.79 11.91
N PRO A 57 15.23 22.15 12.68
CA PRO A 57 13.78 22.23 12.44
C PRO A 57 13.17 23.63 12.53
N LYS A 58 13.83 24.59 13.20
CA LYS A 58 13.36 25.99 13.25
C LYS A 58 13.26 26.63 11.86
N ALA A 59 13.97 26.09 10.88
CA ALA A 59 13.91 26.55 9.49
C ALA A 59 12.62 26.14 8.77
N ILE A 60 11.85 25.18 9.28
CA ILE A 60 10.65 24.65 8.61
C ILE A 60 9.63 25.75 8.31
N LYS A 61 9.28 26.59 9.30
CA LYS A 61 8.29 27.66 9.13
C LYS A 61 8.76 28.72 8.10
N PRO A 62 9.97 29.31 8.20
CA PRO A 62 10.48 30.22 7.18
C PRO A 62 10.56 29.59 5.78
N LEU A 63 10.98 28.33 5.67
CA LEU A 63 11.00 27.60 4.40
C LEU A 63 9.59 27.41 3.83
N GLY A 64 8.60 27.12 4.68
CA GLY A 64 7.22 26.95 4.28
C GLY A 64 6.59 28.26 3.78
N GLU A 65 6.85 29.37 4.47
CA GLU A 65 6.44 30.70 4.02
C GLU A 65 7.08 31.07 2.68
N ALA A 66 8.39 30.80 2.52
CA ALA A 66 9.09 31.03 1.26
C ALA A 66 8.57 30.12 0.13
N TRP A 67 8.27 28.86 0.44
CA TRP A 67 7.66 27.91 -0.50
C TRP A 67 6.32 28.42 -1.02
N GLN A 68 5.46 28.98 -0.16
CA GLN A 68 4.19 29.59 -0.58
C GLN A 68 4.41 30.80 -1.50
N LYS A 69 5.38 31.67 -1.19
CA LYS A 69 5.67 32.87 -1.99
C LYS A 69 6.26 32.57 -3.36
N GLN A 70 7.14 31.57 -3.48
CA GLN A 70 7.96 31.34 -4.67
C GLN A 70 7.39 30.32 -5.66
N ALA A 71 6.08 30.26 -5.81
CA ALA A 71 5.40 29.29 -6.69
C ALA A 71 5.70 27.82 -6.34
N ARG A 72 5.90 27.52 -5.04
CA ARG A 72 5.93 26.17 -4.48
C ARG A 72 6.99 25.24 -5.10
N PRO A 73 8.28 25.62 -5.05
CA PRO A 73 9.35 24.77 -5.58
C PRO A 73 9.41 23.46 -4.79
N SER A 74 9.34 22.32 -5.49
CA SER A 74 9.29 21.01 -4.84
C SER A 74 10.55 20.66 -4.04
N ARG A 75 11.68 21.32 -4.36
CA ARG A 75 12.93 21.23 -3.60
C ARG A 75 12.78 21.73 -2.18
N VAL A 76 12.09 22.84 -1.95
CA VAL A 76 11.91 23.40 -0.61
C VAL A 76 11.02 22.53 0.23
N LEU A 77 9.94 21.99 -0.35
CA LEU A 77 9.06 21.05 0.34
C LEU A 77 9.82 19.78 0.75
N GLN A 78 10.73 19.30 -0.10
CA GLN A 78 11.61 18.18 0.25
C GLN A 78 12.50 18.52 1.45
N VAL A 79 13.12 19.70 1.51
CA VAL A 79 13.90 20.12 2.69
C VAL A 79 13.01 20.19 3.93
N ILE A 80 11.79 20.72 3.83
CA ILE A 80 10.84 20.74 4.94
C ILE A 80 10.56 19.32 5.46
N ILE A 81 10.31 18.37 4.56
CA ILE A 81 10.09 16.95 4.90
C ILE A 81 11.33 16.36 5.56
N GLU A 82 12.51 16.61 5.00
CA GLU A 82 13.78 16.12 5.54
C GLU A 82 14.08 16.70 6.92
N LEU A 83 13.72 17.96 7.19
CA LEU A 83 13.87 18.60 8.50
C LEU A 83 12.85 18.07 9.53
N ALA A 84 11.64 17.72 9.08
CA ALA A 84 10.59 17.21 9.94
C ALA A 84 10.78 15.75 10.38
N ARG A 85 11.45 14.93 9.57
CA ARG A 85 11.72 13.53 9.88
C ARG A 85 12.64 13.37 11.11
N PRO A 86 12.33 12.46 12.04
CA PRO A 86 13.24 12.15 13.13
C PRO A 86 14.56 11.56 12.59
N LEU A 87 15.67 11.88 13.24
CA LEU A 87 16.97 11.27 12.97
C LEU A 87 17.44 10.49 14.18
N SER A 88 17.92 9.27 13.94
CA SER A 88 18.68 8.54 14.96
C SER A 88 20.00 9.23 15.27
N LYS A 89 20.60 8.86 16.40
CA LYS A 89 21.92 9.33 16.81
C LYS A 89 22.99 9.09 15.74
N ASP A 90 22.99 7.90 15.13
CA ASP A 90 23.98 7.52 14.12
C ASP A 90 23.79 8.33 12.82
N GLU A 91 22.54 8.56 12.42
CA GLU A 91 22.23 9.42 11.25
C GLU A 91 22.61 10.88 11.49
N ALA A 92 22.35 11.41 12.68
CA ALA A 92 22.74 12.77 13.05
C ALA A 92 24.27 12.93 13.08
N ALA A 93 24.98 11.96 13.65
CA ALA A 93 26.44 11.93 13.66
C ALA A 93 27.03 11.81 12.24
N ALA A 94 26.47 10.95 11.38
CA ALA A 94 26.90 10.79 9.99
C ALA A 94 26.70 12.07 9.16
N LYS A 95 25.71 12.90 9.52
CA LYS A 95 25.45 14.20 8.91
C LYS A 95 26.18 15.37 9.59
N PHE A 96 27.04 15.09 10.59
CA PHE A 96 27.78 16.09 11.36
C PHE A 96 26.89 17.16 12.03
N LEU A 97 25.69 16.76 12.47
CA LEU A 97 24.73 17.65 13.12
C LEU A 97 25.04 17.75 14.63
N SER A 98 26.02 18.59 14.99
CA SER A 98 26.50 18.76 16.37
C SER A 98 25.45 19.21 17.37
N ASP A 99 24.40 19.91 16.90
CA ASP A 99 23.31 20.40 17.73
C ASP A 99 22.35 19.28 18.19
N PHE A 100 22.49 18.08 17.61
CA PHE A 100 21.60 16.92 17.86
C PHE A 100 22.41 15.66 18.21
N PRO A 101 23.21 15.66 19.30
CA PRO A 101 24.12 14.56 19.63
C PRO A 101 23.41 13.25 19.99
N ASP A 102 22.12 13.33 20.38
CA ASP A 102 21.29 12.17 20.71
C ASP A 102 20.28 11.82 19.59
N GLY A 103 20.43 12.45 18.42
CA GLY A 103 19.45 12.40 17.34
C GLY A 103 18.50 13.60 17.39
N ARG A 104 17.66 13.70 16.35
CA ARG A 104 16.72 14.80 16.18
C ARG A 104 15.29 14.28 16.34
N PRO A 105 14.46 14.87 17.22
CA PRO A 105 13.08 14.46 17.36
C PRO A 105 12.29 14.78 16.09
N ALA A 106 11.16 14.10 15.91
CA ALA A 106 10.23 14.43 14.84
C ALA A 106 9.71 15.87 15.02
N SER A 107 9.50 16.59 13.92
CA SER A 107 8.98 17.96 13.89
C SER A 107 7.89 18.11 12.84
N TRP A 108 7.06 17.08 12.70
CA TRP A 108 6.00 17.01 11.70
C TRP A 108 4.92 18.07 11.89
N ASP A 109 4.60 18.45 13.13
CA ASP A 109 3.59 19.49 13.43
C ASP A 109 3.93 20.83 12.74
N ALA A 110 5.22 21.16 12.66
CA ALA A 110 5.68 22.37 11.98
C ALA A 110 5.55 22.27 10.45
N ALA A 111 5.69 21.06 9.88
CA ALA A 111 5.61 20.83 8.45
C ALA A 111 4.17 20.62 7.94
N MET A 112 3.28 20.10 8.79
CA MET A 112 1.94 19.65 8.41
C MET A 112 1.12 20.70 7.65
N PRO A 113 1.06 22.00 8.06
CA PRO A 113 0.28 23.00 7.32
C PRO A 113 0.72 23.14 5.84
N TYR A 114 2.02 23.01 5.58
CA TYR A 114 2.58 23.13 4.24
C TYR A 114 2.37 21.86 3.41
N LEU A 115 2.46 20.68 4.04
CA LEU A 115 2.16 19.40 3.38
C LEU A 115 0.68 19.32 2.99
N THR A 116 -0.21 19.75 3.89
CA THR A 116 -1.65 19.81 3.62
C THR A 116 -1.98 20.80 2.50
N SER A 117 -1.41 22.00 2.53
CA SER A 117 -1.55 23.00 1.46
C SER A 117 -1.03 22.46 0.11
N ALA A 118 0.10 21.75 0.10
CA ALA A 118 0.66 21.17 -1.11
C ALA A 118 -0.27 20.14 -1.77
N LEU A 119 -1.04 19.38 -0.99
CA LEU A 119 -2.07 18.46 -1.50
C LEU A 119 -3.35 19.20 -1.92
N GLN A 120 -3.86 20.06 -1.06
CA GLN A 120 -5.15 20.71 -1.28
C GLN A 120 -5.11 21.60 -2.53
N GLU A 121 -4.03 22.35 -2.69
CA GLU A 121 -3.84 23.36 -3.72
C GLU A 121 -3.02 22.84 -4.93
N ALA A 122 -2.94 21.51 -5.09
CA ALA A 122 -2.20 20.89 -6.19
C ALA A 122 -2.84 21.24 -7.55
N ASP A 123 -2.05 21.85 -8.43
CA ASP A 123 -2.44 22.25 -9.77
C ASP A 123 -1.94 21.25 -10.81
N GLU A 124 -2.87 20.59 -11.50
CA GLU A 124 -2.54 19.59 -12.51
C GLU A 124 -1.87 20.18 -13.76
N THR A 125 -1.97 21.49 -14.00
CA THR A 125 -1.29 22.15 -15.12
C THR A 125 0.19 22.42 -14.82
N ASN A 126 0.57 22.44 -13.55
CA ASN A 126 1.93 22.70 -13.09
C ASN A 126 2.61 21.40 -12.61
N PRO A 127 3.54 20.82 -13.37
CA PRO A 127 4.20 19.56 -13.00
C PRO A 127 4.96 19.63 -11.66
N ARG A 128 5.46 20.82 -11.27
CA ARG A 128 6.13 21.01 -9.96
C ARG A 128 5.14 20.95 -8.79
N SER A 129 3.91 21.39 -9.03
CA SER A 129 2.84 21.29 -8.04
C SER A 129 2.42 19.83 -7.84
N VAL A 130 2.31 19.05 -8.93
CA VAL A 130 2.06 17.61 -8.86
C VAL A 130 3.18 16.87 -8.11
N ASP A 131 4.45 17.16 -8.42
CA ASP A 131 5.60 16.57 -7.71
C ASP A 131 5.57 16.90 -6.21
N SER A 132 5.24 18.15 -5.87
CA SER A 132 5.06 18.57 -4.47
C SER A 132 3.93 17.80 -3.78
N ALA A 133 2.80 17.57 -4.47
CA ALA A 133 1.69 16.80 -3.95
C ALA A 133 2.05 15.31 -3.72
N VAL A 134 2.84 14.70 -4.63
CA VAL A 134 3.36 13.33 -4.43
C VAL A 134 4.20 13.26 -3.15
N LYS A 135 5.19 14.15 -3.00
CA LYS A 135 6.07 14.18 -1.83
C LYS A 135 5.30 14.46 -0.53
N ALA A 136 4.33 15.36 -0.57
CA ALA A 136 3.46 15.66 0.56
C ALA A 136 2.63 14.44 0.97
N ALA A 137 2.01 13.74 0.01
CA ALA A 137 1.25 12.53 0.27
C ALA A 137 2.09 11.44 0.96
N GLU A 138 3.29 11.19 0.44
CA GLU A 138 4.22 10.21 1.01
C GLU A 138 4.69 10.62 2.41
N ALA A 139 5.02 11.90 2.60
CA ALA A 139 5.47 12.41 3.89
C ALA A 139 4.37 12.32 4.95
N ILE A 140 3.14 12.72 4.64
CA ILE A 140 2.00 12.62 5.57
C ILE A 140 1.74 11.16 5.93
N GLY A 141 1.71 10.26 4.93
CA GLY A 141 1.53 8.83 5.18
C GLY A 141 2.63 8.24 6.06
N ASN A 142 3.90 8.56 5.77
CA ASN A 142 5.04 8.07 6.57
C ASN A 142 5.09 8.65 7.98
N ALA A 143 4.61 9.88 8.17
CA ALA A 143 4.50 10.50 9.47
C ALA A 143 3.43 9.81 10.34
N GLY A 144 2.39 9.25 9.73
CA GLY A 144 1.31 8.53 10.42
C GLY A 144 0.52 9.41 11.39
N LEU A 145 0.57 10.74 11.21
CA LEU A 145 -0.09 11.69 12.10
C LEU A 145 -1.56 11.87 11.73
N ASP A 146 -2.39 11.85 12.77
CA ASP A 146 -3.85 11.97 12.70
C ASP A 146 -4.33 13.19 11.89
N ASP A 147 -3.68 14.34 12.07
CA ASP A 147 -4.03 15.61 11.42
C ASP A 147 -3.95 15.57 9.89
N GLY A 148 -3.10 14.71 9.33
CA GLY A 148 -2.93 14.58 7.88
C GLY A 148 -3.85 13.55 7.22
N LEU A 149 -4.53 12.72 8.02
CA LEU A 149 -5.36 11.63 7.50
C LEU A 149 -6.51 12.13 6.63
N ASP A 150 -7.25 13.14 7.11
CA ASP A 150 -8.40 13.66 6.37
C ASP A 150 -8.01 14.28 5.04
N THR A 151 -6.85 14.96 4.99
CA THR A 151 -6.30 15.49 3.74
C THR A 151 -5.96 14.38 2.75
N LEU A 152 -5.34 13.28 3.20
CA LEU A 152 -5.07 12.13 2.34
C LEU A 152 -6.36 11.47 1.84
N ILE A 153 -7.36 11.30 2.70
CA ILE A 153 -8.66 10.73 2.33
C ILE A 153 -9.35 11.61 1.29
N GLU A 154 -9.42 12.92 1.52
CA GLU A 154 -10.03 13.88 0.59
C GLU A 154 -9.33 13.82 -0.77
N PHE A 155 -8.01 13.90 -0.78
CA PHE A 155 -7.21 13.91 -1.99
C PHE A 155 -7.31 12.60 -2.77
N ALA A 156 -7.24 11.46 -2.09
CA ALA A 156 -7.41 10.13 -2.68
C ALA A 156 -8.81 9.92 -3.29
N ASN A 157 -9.83 10.62 -2.77
CA ASN A 157 -11.19 10.50 -3.28
C ASN A 157 -11.48 11.37 -4.51
N ARG A 158 -10.61 12.33 -4.86
CA ARG A 158 -10.76 13.20 -6.04
C ARG A 158 -10.89 12.37 -7.33
N PRO A 159 -11.61 12.86 -8.36
CA PRO A 159 -11.66 12.19 -9.67
C PRO A 159 -10.24 11.97 -10.23
N PRO A 160 -9.91 10.76 -10.71
CA PRO A 160 -8.55 10.49 -11.16
C PRO A 160 -8.27 11.12 -12.51
N THR A 161 -7.30 12.04 -12.56
CA THR A 161 -6.78 12.63 -13.81
C THR A 161 -5.42 12.03 -14.15
N LYS A 162 -5.07 11.98 -15.44
CA LYS A 162 -3.78 11.43 -15.89
C LYS A 162 -2.58 12.12 -15.23
N LYS A 163 -2.70 13.44 -15.01
CA LYS A 163 -1.63 14.27 -14.44
C LYS A 163 -1.52 14.11 -12.93
N MET A 164 -2.64 13.88 -12.22
CA MET A 164 -2.67 13.74 -10.76
C MET A 164 -2.54 12.30 -10.27
N LEU A 165 -2.57 11.31 -11.17
CA LEU A 165 -2.61 9.90 -10.81
C LEU A 165 -1.47 9.49 -9.86
N ALA A 166 -0.25 9.97 -10.09
CA ALA A 166 0.89 9.64 -9.24
C ALA A 166 0.70 10.15 -7.79
N ALA A 167 0.24 11.39 -7.63
CA ALA A 167 -0.03 11.97 -6.31
C ALA A 167 -1.18 11.23 -5.61
N GLN A 168 -2.23 10.87 -6.35
CA GLN A 168 -3.35 10.13 -5.78
C GLN A 168 -2.95 8.72 -5.34
N VAL A 169 -2.17 8.01 -6.15
CA VAL A 169 -1.60 6.70 -5.77
C VAL A 169 -0.72 6.83 -4.53
N ALA A 170 0.10 7.89 -4.44
CA ALA A 170 0.90 8.16 -3.24
C ALA A 170 0.01 8.40 -2.01
N ALA A 171 -1.08 9.17 -2.15
CA ALA A 171 -2.02 9.39 -1.05
C ALA A 171 -2.69 8.10 -0.58
N VAL A 172 -3.15 7.27 -1.51
CA VAL A 172 -3.74 5.96 -1.23
C VAL A 172 -2.74 5.00 -0.55
N ARG A 173 -1.48 5.04 -0.95
CA ARG A 173 -0.40 4.29 -0.25
C ARG A 173 -0.18 4.83 1.16
N GLY A 174 -0.17 6.16 1.32
CA GLY A 174 -0.03 6.81 2.62
C GLY A 174 -1.11 6.40 3.62
N LEU A 175 -2.36 6.17 3.18
CA LEU A 175 -3.42 5.62 4.03
C LEU A 175 -3.08 4.24 4.62
N GLY A 176 -2.21 3.46 3.98
CA GLY A 176 -1.75 2.15 4.46
C GLY A 176 -0.76 2.19 5.61
N ASN A 177 -0.28 3.38 6.01
CA ASN A 177 0.76 3.55 7.04
C ASN A 177 0.20 4.01 8.40
N PHE A 178 -1.12 4.24 8.52
CA PHE A 178 -1.72 4.70 9.76
C PHE A 178 -1.82 3.59 10.81
N GLY A 179 -1.40 3.89 12.03
CA GLY A 179 -1.45 2.98 13.18
C GLY A 179 -2.86 2.81 13.77
N ASP A 180 -2.93 2.10 14.90
CA ASP A 180 -4.20 1.65 15.49
C ASP A 180 -5.19 2.78 15.83
N SER A 181 -4.71 3.98 16.18
CA SER A 181 -5.57 5.14 16.51
C SER A 181 -6.52 5.51 15.37
N ASN A 182 -6.05 5.37 14.14
CA ASN A 182 -6.76 5.83 12.94
C ASN A 182 -6.94 4.77 11.86
N ARG A 183 -6.46 3.55 12.13
CA ARG A 183 -6.58 2.40 11.25
C ARG A 183 -8.00 2.20 10.74
N ALA A 184 -9.01 2.26 11.62
CA ALA A 184 -10.41 2.04 11.23
C ALA A 184 -10.89 3.05 10.16
N LYS A 185 -10.53 4.33 10.32
CA LYS A 185 -10.90 5.41 9.39
C LYS A 185 -10.15 5.28 8.06
N ALA A 186 -8.86 4.97 8.10
CA ALA A 186 -8.06 4.70 6.91
C ALA A 186 -8.57 3.48 6.14
N VAL A 187 -8.87 2.37 6.84
CA VAL A 187 -9.45 1.15 6.26
C VAL A 187 -10.79 1.45 5.61
N ALA A 188 -11.70 2.18 6.26
CA ALA A 188 -12.99 2.55 5.68
C ALA A 188 -12.84 3.37 4.38
N ALA A 189 -11.89 4.31 4.35
CA ALA A 189 -11.59 5.09 3.15
C ALA A 189 -11.04 4.21 2.01
N LEU A 190 -10.13 3.29 2.32
CA LEU A 190 -9.57 2.35 1.36
C LEU A 190 -10.62 1.37 0.81
N ILE A 191 -11.50 0.85 1.67
CA ILE A 191 -12.63 0.00 1.28
C ILE A 191 -13.51 0.75 0.28
N LYS A 192 -13.84 2.01 0.54
CA LYS A 192 -14.63 2.84 -0.38
C LYS A 192 -13.96 3.01 -1.74
N LEU A 193 -12.63 3.08 -1.82
CA LEU A 193 -11.91 3.16 -3.09
C LEU A 193 -11.98 1.85 -3.88
N VAL A 194 -11.85 0.70 -3.20
CA VAL A 194 -11.92 -0.63 -3.83
C VAL A 194 -13.35 -0.97 -4.25
N ASP A 195 -14.36 -0.52 -3.51
CA ASP A 195 -15.77 -0.81 -3.81
C ASP A 195 -16.34 0.01 -4.97
N ARG A 196 -15.58 0.98 -5.52
CA ARG A 196 -15.99 1.72 -6.72
C ARG A 196 -16.15 0.77 -7.91
N ASP A 197 -17.25 0.90 -8.62
CA ASP A 197 -17.44 0.17 -9.87
C ASP A 197 -16.33 0.54 -10.88
N PRO A 198 -15.62 -0.45 -11.44
CA PRO A 198 -14.61 -0.17 -12.45
C PRO A 198 -15.31 0.36 -13.72
N PRO A 199 -14.66 1.27 -14.47
CA PRO A 199 -15.16 1.67 -15.77
C PRO A 199 -15.20 0.46 -16.73
N PRO A 200 -15.97 0.53 -17.84
CA PRO A 200 -16.06 -0.56 -18.79
C PRO A 200 -14.68 -1.04 -19.25
N ASN A 201 -14.49 -2.36 -19.30
CA ASN A 201 -13.24 -2.92 -19.80
C ASN A 201 -13.07 -2.49 -21.27
N PRO A 202 -11.91 -1.95 -21.68
CA PRO A 202 -11.72 -1.50 -23.06
C PRO A 202 -11.99 -2.59 -24.12
N ARG A 203 -11.93 -3.87 -23.75
CA ARG A 203 -12.21 -4.99 -24.66
C ARG A 203 -13.69 -5.14 -25.00
N THR A 204 -14.58 -4.71 -24.11
CA THR A 204 -16.03 -4.79 -24.32
C THR A 204 -16.59 -3.58 -25.08
N VAL A 205 -15.76 -2.58 -25.36
CA VAL A 205 -16.17 -1.37 -26.08
C VAL A 205 -15.96 -1.57 -27.58
N VAL A 206 -17.05 -1.51 -28.35
CA VAL A 206 -17.05 -1.76 -29.80
C VAL A 206 -16.45 -0.58 -30.58
N ASP A 207 -16.79 0.64 -30.18
CA ASP A 207 -16.27 1.84 -30.84
C ASP A 207 -14.79 2.09 -30.51
N LYS A 208 -13.96 2.34 -31.53
CA LYS A 208 -12.50 2.44 -31.40
C LYS A 208 -12.07 3.68 -30.62
N GLU A 209 -12.77 4.80 -30.73
CA GLU A 209 -12.43 6.03 -30.03
C GLU A 209 -12.83 5.94 -28.55
N ALA A 210 -14.06 5.47 -28.29
CA ALA A 210 -14.54 5.15 -26.95
C ALA A 210 -13.67 4.10 -26.26
N GLN A 211 -13.17 3.10 -26.99
CA GLN A 211 -12.25 2.09 -26.48
C GLN A 211 -10.94 2.71 -25.95
N ARG A 212 -10.37 3.70 -26.65
CA ARG A 212 -9.15 4.40 -26.17
C ARG A 212 -9.43 5.15 -24.88
N SER A 213 -10.54 5.88 -24.81
CA SER A 213 -10.95 6.60 -23.60
C SER A 213 -11.21 5.64 -22.43
N ALA A 214 -11.93 4.55 -22.68
CA ALA A 214 -12.19 3.49 -21.69
C ALA A 214 -10.89 2.84 -21.21
N ALA A 215 -9.92 2.58 -22.11
CA ALA A 215 -8.63 2.02 -21.75
C ALA A 215 -7.89 2.94 -20.76
N GLU A 216 -7.86 4.25 -21.03
CA GLU A 216 -7.22 5.19 -20.11
C GLU A 216 -7.92 5.27 -18.75
N GLN A 217 -9.25 5.34 -18.74
CA GLN A 217 -10.04 5.38 -17.51
C GLN A 217 -9.86 4.09 -16.69
N PHE A 218 -9.87 2.95 -17.36
CA PHE A 218 -9.66 1.64 -16.75
C PHE A 218 -8.27 1.52 -16.15
N GLN A 219 -7.22 1.93 -16.86
CA GLN A 219 -5.86 1.94 -16.30
C GLN A 219 -5.73 2.86 -15.07
N ARG A 220 -6.36 4.03 -15.08
CA ARG A 220 -6.40 4.92 -13.91
C ARG A 220 -7.13 4.27 -12.72
N SER A 221 -8.27 3.64 -12.97
CA SER A 221 -9.02 2.90 -11.96
C SER A 221 -8.20 1.74 -11.37
N LEU A 222 -7.55 0.93 -12.22
CA LEU A 222 -6.69 -0.17 -11.78
C LEU A 222 -5.51 0.31 -10.91
N ALA A 223 -4.90 1.45 -11.26
CA ALA A 223 -3.79 2.01 -10.48
C ALA A 223 -4.24 2.41 -9.05
N ILE A 224 -5.38 3.10 -8.93
CA ILE A 224 -5.93 3.52 -7.63
C ILE A 224 -6.42 2.32 -6.82
N SER A 225 -7.24 1.44 -7.40
CA SER A 225 -7.74 0.26 -6.71
C SER A 225 -6.61 -0.68 -6.32
N GLY A 226 -5.62 -0.88 -7.19
CA GLY A 226 -4.44 -1.70 -6.91
C GLY A 226 -3.61 -1.13 -5.76
N ALA A 227 -3.42 0.19 -5.69
CA ALA A 227 -2.80 0.85 -4.55
C ALA A 227 -3.62 0.63 -3.27
N ALA A 228 -4.95 0.80 -3.33
CA ALA A 228 -5.82 0.65 -2.18
C ALA A 228 -5.83 -0.79 -1.63
N ILE A 229 -5.88 -1.80 -2.50
CA ILE A 229 -5.79 -3.22 -2.15
C ILE A 229 -4.46 -3.54 -1.46
N ASN A 230 -3.34 -3.03 -1.98
CA ASN A 230 -2.04 -3.24 -1.33
C ASN A 230 -1.96 -2.55 0.04
N SER A 231 -2.52 -1.35 0.20
CA SER A 231 -2.62 -0.66 1.49
C SER A 231 -3.48 -1.44 2.49
N LEU A 232 -4.62 -1.99 2.06
CA LEU A 232 -5.45 -2.88 2.90
C LEU A 232 -4.70 -4.14 3.34
N GLY A 233 -3.90 -4.72 2.46
CA GLY A 233 -3.02 -5.84 2.79
C GLY A 233 -1.94 -5.47 3.81
N THR A 234 -1.36 -4.27 3.70
CA THR A 234 -0.36 -3.76 4.66
C THR A 234 -0.96 -3.57 6.05
N LEU A 235 -2.20 -3.06 6.12
CA LEU A 235 -2.94 -2.88 7.36
C LEU A 235 -3.53 -4.19 7.94
N GLY A 236 -3.45 -5.31 7.19
CA GLY A 236 -4.05 -6.59 7.56
C GLY A 236 -5.53 -6.45 7.97
N ALA A 237 -6.34 -5.78 7.15
CA ALA A 237 -7.70 -5.37 7.51
C ALA A 237 -8.73 -6.51 7.35
N PRO A 238 -9.23 -7.16 8.42
CA PRO A 238 -10.28 -8.17 8.32
C PRO A 238 -11.63 -7.61 7.88
N GLU A 239 -11.90 -6.33 8.14
CA GLU A 239 -13.14 -5.64 7.76
C GLU A 239 -13.26 -5.49 6.23
N ALA A 240 -12.14 -5.52 5.52
CA ALA A 240 -12.08 -5.40 4.08
C ALA A 240 -12.32 -6.73 3.34
N VAL A 241 -12.36 -7.88 4.04
CA VAL A 241 -12.45 -9.21 3.40
C VAL A 241 -13.60 -9.28 2.42
N LYS A 242 -14.79 -8.84 2.82
CA LYS A 242 -16.00 -8.87 1.99
C LYS A 242 -15.82 -8.11 0.68
N VAL A 243 -15.28 -6.89 0.73
CA VAL A 243 -15.06 -6.05 -0.46
C VAL A 243 -13.92 -6.61 -1.31
N LEU A 244 -12.86 -7.14 -0.70
CA LEU A 244 -11.78 -7.81 -1.41
C LEU A 244 -12.28 -9.07 -2.15
N VAL A 245 -13.20 -9.83 -1.57
CA VAL A 245 -13.84 -10.98 -2.24
C VAL A 245 -14.62 -10.55 -3.47
N LEU A 246 -15.40 -9.47 -3.41
CA LEU A 246 -16.11 -8.95 -4.57
C LEU A 246 -15.14 -8.41 -5.63
N ALA A 247 -14.05 -7.76 -5.21
CA ALA A 247 -13.04 -7.21 -6.09
C ALA A 247 -12.34 -8.29 -6.94
N ILE A 248 -12.24 -9.53 -6.47
CA ILE A 248 -11.72 -10.67 -7.26
C ILE A 248 -12.43 -10.76 -8.62
N TYR A 249 -13.75 -10.57 -8.61
CA TYR A 249 -14.60 -10.77 -9.78
C TYR A 249 -14.84 -9.48 -10.57
N ARG A 250 -14.78 -8.31 -9.91
CA ARG A 250 -14.93 -7.01 -10.58
C ARG A 250 -13.67 -6.60 -11.34
N THR A 251 -12.49 -6.88 -10.79
CA THR A 251 -11.19 -6.47 -11.34
C THR A 251 -10.20 -7.64 -11.29
N PRO A 252 -10.41 -8.70 -12.10
CA PRO A 252 -9.54 -9.89 -12.11
C PRO A 252 -8.07 -9.56 -12.47
N GLU A 253 -7.81 -8.43 -13.12
CA GLU A 253 -6.46 -7.93 -13.43
C GLU A 253 -5.63 -7.64 -12.17
N LEU A 254 -6.29 -7.37 -11.04
CA LEU A 254 -5.66 -7.11 -9.74
C LEU A 254 -5.67 -8.35 -8.84
N PHE A 255 -6.01 -9.53 -9.37
CA PHE A 255 -6.11 -10.75 -8.58
C PHE A 255 -4.85 -11.07 -7.74
N PRO A 256 -3.60 -10.91 -8.24
CA PRO A 256 -2.41 -11.13 -7.42
C PRO A 256 -2.32 -10.22 -6.19
N GLN A 257 -2.73 -8.96 -6.31
CA GLN A 257 -2.78 -7.98 -5.23
C GLN A 257 -3.87 -8.36 -4.23
N ILE A 258 -5.07 -8.68 -4.72
CA ILE A 258 -6.23 -9.05 -3.90
C ILE A 258 -5.93 -10.31 -3.10
N ARG A 259 -5.33 -11.31 -3.74
CA ARG A 259 -4.90 -12.58 -3.14
C ARG A 259 -3.93 -12.35 -1.97
N ARG A 260 -2.94 -11.45 -2.12
CA ARG A 260 -2.02 -11.10 -1.03
C ARG A 260 -2.73 -10.35 0.11
N ALA A 261 -3.62 -9.41 -0.23
CA ALA A 261 -4.38 -8.67 0.76
C ALA A 261 -5.30 -9.58 1.58
N LEU A 262 -6.03 -10.49 0.93
CA LEU A 262 -6.86 -11.50 1.59
C LEU A 262 -6.05 -12.41 2.51
N ALA A 263 -4.87 -12.87 2.10
CA ALA A 263 -4.00 -13.66 2.97
C ALA A 263 -3.55 -12.87 4.21
N ALA A 264 -3.32 -11.56 4.08
CA ALA A 264 -2.94 -10.68 5.18
C ALA A 264 -4.10 -10.30 6.11
N SER A 265 -5.36 -10.35 5.65
CA SER A 265 -6.56 -10.06 6.45
C SER A 265 -6.86 -11.08 7.57
N GLY A 266 -6.15 -12.22 7.61
CA GLY A 266 -6.19 -13.16 8.72
C GLY A 266 -7.19 -14.32 8.58
N PRO A 267 -7.47 -15.06 9.68
CA PRO A 267 -8.14 -16.37 9.63
C PRO A 267 -9.62 -16.32 9.23
N GLY A 268 -10.26 -15.15 9.28
CA GLY A 268 -11.67 -14.98 8.86
C GLY A 268 -11.90 -15.16 7.36
N VAL A 269 -10.83 -15.17 6.55
CA VAL A 269 -10.93 -15.26 5.08
C VAL A 269 -11.36 -16.65 4.64
N ALA A 270 -10.80 -17.72 5.21
CA ALA A 270 -11.10 -19.10 4.82
C ALA A 270 -12.60 -19.44 4.88
N PRO A 271 -13.32 -19.21 6.00
CA PRO A 271 -14.76 -19.49 6.05
C PRO A 271 -15.57 -18.62 5.07
N GLU A 272 -15.15 -17.39 4.80
CA GLU A 272 -15.85 -16.52 3.86
C GLU A 272 -15.71 -17.00 2.41
N ILE A 273 -14.49 -17.38 1.99
CA ILE A 273 -14.24 -17.93 0.66
C ILE A 273 -14.91 -19.30 0.49
N SER A 274 -14.93 -20.13 1.54
CA SER A 274 -15.64 -21.43 1.54
C SER A 274 -17.13 -21.29 1.22
N LYS A 275 -17.80 -20.22 1.69
CA LYS A 275 -19.21 -19.95 1.33
C LYS A 275 -19.40 -19.80 -0.18
N ILE A 276 -18.41 -19.29 -0.91
CA ILE A 276 -18.46 -19.14 -2.37
C ILE A 276 -18.51 -20.52 -3.03
N LEU A 277 -17.60 -21.42 -2.62
CA LEU A 277 -17.57 -22.79 -3.13
C LEU A 277 -18.86 -23.54 -2.79
N ARG A 278 -19.50 -23.28 -1.64
CA ARG A 278 -20.81 -23.86 -1.32
C ARG A 278 -21.98 -23.22 -2.04
N GLY A 279 -21.78 -22.07 -2.70
CA GLY A 279 -22.85 -21.29 -3.32
C GLY A 279 -23.71 -20.51 -2.34
N GLU A 280 -23.25 -20.32 -1.11
CA GLU A 280 -23.96 -19.63 -0.01
C GLU A 280 -23.64 -18.13 0.06
N HIS A 281 -22.61 -17.66 -0.65
CA HIS A 281 -22.21 -16.26 -0.62
C HIS A 281 -23.16 -15.37 -1.45
N ALA A 282 -24.17 -14.79 -0.79
CA ALA A 282 -25.26 -14.04 -1.42
C ALA A 282 -24.78 -12.94 -2.39
N GLU A 283 -23.81 -12.12 -2.00
CA GLU A 283 -23.39 -10.98 -2.82
C GLU A 283 -22.58 -11.38 -4.06
N VAL A 284 -21.69 -12.38 -3.94
CA VAL A 284 -21.02 -12.97 -5.10
C VAL A 284 -22.05 -13.62 -6.03
N ASN A 285 -23.04 -14.33 -5.49
CA ASN A 285 -24.12 -14.90 -6.31
C ASN A 285 -24.91 -13.82 -7.05
N GLN A 286 -25.21 -12.69 -6.37
CA GLN A 286 -25.91 -11.57 -6.97
C GLN A 286 -25.07 -10.91 -8.07
N LEU A 287 -23.79 -10.66 -7.81
CA LEU A 287 -22.86 -10.12 -8.79
C LEU A 287 -22.77 -11.00 -10.05
N PHE A 288 -22.71 -12.32 -9.88
CA PHE A 288 -22.68 -13.26 -11.01
C PHE A 288 -23.98 -13.21 -11.83
N LYS A 289 -25.14 -13.09 -11.18
CA LYS A 289 -26.43 -12.93 -11.87
C LYS A 289 -26.50 -11.61 -12.64
N ASP A 290 -26.13 -10.50 -11.98
CA ASP A 290 -26.26 -9.15 -12.55
C ASP A 290 -25.30 -8.93 -13.72
N LYS A 291 -24.08 -9.46 -13.61
CA LYS A 291 -23.02 -9.28 -14.61
C LYS A 291 -22.84 -10.49 -15.54
N LYS A 292 -23.66 -11.54 -15.38
CA LYS A 292 -23.62 -12.79 -16.16
C LYS A 292 -22.22 -13.42 -16.22
N LEU A 293 -21.50 -13.41 -15.09
CA LEU A 293 -20.10 -13.86 -15.00
C LEU A 293 -19.95 -15.39 -15.02
N ASP A 294 -21.05 -16.13 -15.03
CA ASP A 294 -21.10 -17.58 -15.17
C ASP A 294 -20.96 -18.06 -16.62
N ARG A 295 -20.97 -17.14 -17.59
CA ARG A 295 -20.89 -17.45 -19.02
C ARG A 295 -19.95 -16.51 -19.76
N TYR A 296 -19.26 -17.05 -20.74
CA TYR A 296 -18.49 -16.29 -21.71
C TYR A 296 -19.29 -16.15 -23.01
N CYS A 297 -19.54 -14.91 -23.42
CA CYS A 297 -20.30 -14.56 -24.62
C CYS A 297 -19.42 -13.83 -25.65
N GLY A 298 -18.15 -14.23 -25.77
CA GLY A 298 -17.17 -13.54 -26.61
C GLY A 298 -16.46 -12.40 -25.88
N ASP A 299 -15.29 -11.99 -26.37
CA ASP A 299 -14.48 -10.94 -25.74
C ASP A 299 -15.18 -9.58 -25.70
N ARG A 300 -16.11 -9.37 -26.64
CA ARG A 300 -16.95 -8.17 -26.73
C ARG A 300 -18.35 -8.36 -26.15
N GLY A 301 -18.70 -9.56 -25.70
CA GLY A 301 -20.05 -9.88 -25.24
C GLY A 301 -21.09 -9.87 -26.36
N ASP A 302 -20.66 -10.06 -27.61
CA ASP A 302 -21.47 -9.97 -28.82
C ASP A 302 -22.03 -11.32 -29.29
N LEU A 303 -21.62 -12.44 -28.67
CA LEU A 303 -22.18 -13.74 -29.01
C LEU A 303 -23.64 -13.84 -28.55
N PRO A 304 -24.53 -14.42 -29.38
CA PRO A 304 -25.89 -14.76 -28.99
C PRO A 304 -25.95 -15.61 -27.71
N PRO A 305 -27.01 -15.49 -26.87
CA PRO A 305 -27.12 -16.22 -25.60
C PRO A 305 -27.01 -17.75 -25.71
N ASP A 306 -27.39 -18.32 -26.84
CA ASP A 306 -27.30 -19.75 -27.18
C ASP A 306 -25.87 -20.21 -27.52
N GLN A 307 -24.98 -19.28 -27.84
CA GLN A 307 -23.57 -19.53 -28.15
C GLN A 307 -22.64 -19.26 -26.96
N CYS A 308 -23.16 -18.73 -25.85
CA CYS A 308 -22.34 -18.48 -24.67
C CYS A 308 -21.91 -19.78 -23.99
N VAL A 309 -20.63 -19.88 -23.65
CA VAL A 309 -20.03 -21.07 -23.01
C VAL A 309 -19.97 -20.86 -21.49
N PRO A 310 -20.31 -21.86 -20.66
CA PRO A 310 -20.19 -21.73 -19.22
C PRO A 310 -18.73 -21.57 -18.78
N VAL A 311 -18.50 -20.70 -17.79
CA VAL A 311 -17.19 -20.49 -17.15
C VAL A 311 -17.28 -20.67 -15.63
N SER A 312 -16.15 -20.97 -15.02
CA SER A 312 -16.05 -21.33 -13.60
C SER A 312 -15.14 -20.40 -12.80
N ALA A 313 -15.09 -19.11 -13.18
CA ALA A 313 -14.33 -18.07 -12.46
C ALA A 313 -14.61 -18.09 -10.95
N LYS A 314 -15.88 -18.31 -10.58
CA LYS A 314 -16.36 -18.41 -9.19
C LYS A 314 -15.59 -19.45 -8.36
N ASP A 315 -15.44 -20.64 -8.91
CA ASP A 315 -14.77 -21.76 -8.23
C ASP A 315 -13.26 -21.64 -8.35
N PHE A 316 -12.77 -21.19 -9.51
CA PHE A 316 -11.35 -21.04 -9.77
C PHE A 316 -10.68 -20.09 -8.78
N TYR A 317 -11.18 -18.84 -8.65
CA TYR A 317 -10.53 -17.86 -7.78
C TYR A 317 -10.66 -18.24 -6.30
N ALA A 318 -11.82 -18.73 -5.89
CA ALA A 318 -12.03 -19.21 -4.51
C ALA A 318 -11.05 -20.34 -4.17
N ALA A 319 -10.89 -21.33 -5.05
CA ALA A 319 -9.96 -22.44 -4.83
C ALA A 319 -8.50 -21.95 -4.73
N VAL A 320 -8.05 -21.05 -5.61
CA VAL A 320 -6.70 -20.49 -5.54
C VAL A 320 -6.46 -19.83 -4.18
N VAL A 321 -7.37 -18.97 -3.71
CA VAL A 321 -7.25 -18.28 -2.42
C VAL A 321 -7.22 -19.29 -1.26
N LEU A 322 -8.15 -20.25 -1.21
CA LEU A 322 -8.17 -21.28 -0.15
C LEU A 322 -6.87 -22.08 -0.11
N GLY A 323 -6.28 -22.38 -1.27
CA GLY A 323 -4.99 -23.04 -1.37
C GLY A 323 -3.86 -22.30 -0.67
N ASP A 324 -3.88 -20.96 -0.65
CA ASP A 324 -2.82 -20.15 -0.03
C ASP A 324 -3.02 -19.87 1.45
N LEU A 325 -4.21 -20.15 1.96
CA LEU A 325 -4.50 -20.07 3.39
C LEU A 325 -4.03 -21.33 4.12
N TYR A 326 -3.75 -22.42 3.40
CA TYR A 326 -3.29 -23.70 3.95
C TYR A 326 -4.19 -24.27 5.05
N ASP A 327 -5.50 -23.96 5.05
CA ASP A 327 -6.43 -24.39 6.10
C ASP A 327 -7.05 -25.76 5.77
N PRO A 328 -6.76 -26.82 6.56
CA PRO A 328 -7.33 -28.15 6.33
C PRO A 328 -8.86 -28.21 6.44
N LYS A 329 -9.51 -27.24 7.11
CA LYS A 329 -10.97 -27.19 7.24
C LYS A 329 -11.68 -26.94 5.91
N THR A 330 -10.96 -26.43 4.92
CA THR A 330 -11.49 -26.10 3.59
C THR A 330 -11.55 -27.31 2.66
N VAL A 331 -10.91 -28.43 3.03
CA VAL A 331 -10.80 -29.64 2.20
C VAL A 331 -12.15 -30.23 1.82
N PRO A 332 -13.16 -30.35 2.72
CA PRO A 332 -14.48 -30.84 2.32
C PRO A 332 -15.14 -29.98 1.23
N ASP A 333 -15.04 -28.65 1.35
CA ASP A 333 -15.62 -27.72 0.37
C ASP A 333 -14.90 -27.82 -0.99
N LEU A 334 -13.56 -27.93 -0.98
CA LEU A 334 -12.75 -28.13 -2.18
C LEU A 334 -13.08 -29.46 -2.88
N LEU A 335 -13.21 -30.55 -2.13
CA LEU A 335 -13.58 -31.86 -2.67
C LEU A 335 -15.03 -31.89 -3.19
N ALA A 336 -15.93 -31.16 -2.56
CA ALA A 336 -17.30 -31.00 -3.05
C ALA A 336 -17.33 -30.21 -4.36
N ALA A 337 -16.56 -29.12 -4.47
CA ALA A 337 -16.43 -28.34 -5.70
C ALA A 337 -15.80 -29.16 -6.85
N LEU A 338 -14.87 -30.07 -6.54
CA LEU A 338 -14.23 -30.94 -7.53
C LEU A 338 -15.20 -31.89 -8.25
N ARG A 339 -16.35 -32.22 -7.63
CA ARG A 339 -17.38 -33.07 -8.24
C ARG A 339 -18.18 -32.38 -9.34
N ARG A 340 -18.01 -31.07 -9.53
CA ARG A 340 -18.67 -30.31 -10.60
C ARG A 340 -17.98 -30.61 -11.94
N PRO A 341 -18.72 -30.53 -13.07
CA PRO A 341 -18.11 -30.70 -14.39
C PRO A 341 -16.94 -29.72 -14.61
N PRO A 342 -15.82 -30.16 -15.21
CA PRO A 342 -14.70 -29.27 -15.51
C PRO A 342 -15.12 -28.19 -16.51
N GLN A 343 -14.72 -26.95 -16.24
CA GLN A 343 -15.05 -25.78 -17.04
C GLN A 343 -13.83 -24.84 -17.08
N PRO A 344 -13.62 -24.07 -18.15
CA PRO A 344 -12.60 -23.03 -18.15
C PRO A 344 -12.92 -21.99 -17.08
N ALA A 345 -11.90 -21.39 -16.45
CA ALA A 345 -12.12 -20.33 -15.47
C ALA A 345 -12.63 -19.05 -16.15
N TYR A 346 -12.05 -18.72 -17.30
CA TYR A 346 -12.43 -17.61 -18.17
C TYR A 346 -11.88 -17.86 -19.58
N PHE A 347 -12.16 -16.96 -20.51
CA PHE A 347 -11.56 -16.95 -21.84
C PHE A 347 -10.72 -15.68 -22.02
N PHE A 348 -9.66 -15.79 -22.82
CA PHE A 348 -8.80 -14.67 -23.19
C PHE A 348 -8.42 -14.85 -24.66
N ASP A 349 -8.73 -13.85 -25.49
CA ASP A 349 -8.51 -13.89 -26.94
C ASP A 349 -9.15 -15.16 -27.55
N GLU A 350 -10.40 -15.42 -27.19
CA GLU A 350 -11.22 -16.61 -27.55
C GLU A 350 -10.65 -17.97 -27.08
N GLN A 351 -9.54 -17.98 -26.36
CA GLN A 351 -8.94 -19.22 -25.86
C GLN A 351 -9.35 -19.47 -24.40
N PRO A 352 -9.73 -20.72 -24.05
CA PRO A 352 -10.05 -21.06 -22.68
C PRO A 352 -8.78 -20.97 -21.82
N SER A 353 -8.90 -20.33 -20.66
CA SER A 353 -7.85 -20.33 -19.64
C SER A 353 -7.85 -21.64 -18.85
N GLY A 354 -7.03 -21.71 -17.79
CA GLY A 354 -7.01 -22.87 -16.90
C GLY A 354 -8.39 -23.19 -16.31
N SER A 355 -8.65 -24.45 -15.98
CA SER A 355 -9.92 -24.87 -15.40
C SER A 355 -9.99 -24.67 -13.89
N GLN A 356 -11.21 -24.58 -13.33
CA GLN A 356 -11.40 -24.62 -11.89
C GLN A 356 -10.87 -25.90 -11.25
N HIS A 357 -10.95 -27.05 -11.95
CA HIS A 357 -10.34 -28.30 -11.51
C HIS A 357 -8.84 -28.15 -11.26
N ALA A 358 -8.10 -27.52 -12.18
CA ALA A 358 -6.66 -27.29 -12.02
C ALA A 358 -6.35 -26.46 -10.76
N ALA A 359 -7.15 -25.43 -10.48
CA ALA A 359 -7.02 -24.63 -9.26
C ALA A 359 -7.35 -25.44 -8.00
N ILE A 360 -8.41 -26.25 -8.01
CA ILE A 360 -8.79 -27.10 -6.87
C ILE A 360 -7.72 -28.16 -6.58
N TYR A 361 -7.17 -28.81 -7.61
CA TYR A 361 -6.06 -29.75 -7.44
C TYR A 361 -4.82 -29.07 -6.83
N ASP A 362 -4.47 -27.87 -7.28
CA ASP A 362 -3.36 -27.11 -6.70
C ASP A 362 -3.65 -26.67 -5.25
N ALA A 363 -4.89 -26.29 -4.95
CA ALA A 363 -5.32 -25.92 -3.61
C ALA A 363 -5.22 -27.10 -2.64
N LEU A 364 -5.81 -28.25 -2.98
CA LEU A 364 -5.74 -29.49 -2.19
C LEU A 364 -4.28 -29.93 -1.97
N ARG A 365 -3.44 -29.76 -2.98
CA ARG A 365 -2.01 -30.02 -2.90
C ARG A 365 -1.29 -29.10 -1.92
N LYS A 366 -1.59 -27.80 -1.93
CA LYS A 366 -0.99 -26.82 -1.01
C LYS A 366 -1.44 -27.09 0.43
N VAL A 367 -2.74 -27.30 0.65
CA VAL A 367 -3.30 -27.61 1.98
C VAL A 367 -2.66 -28.86 2.59
N GLY A 368 -2.40 -29.90 1.78
CA GLY A 368 -1.57 -31.02 2.19
C GLY A 368 -2.19 -31.95 3.25
N SER A 369 -3.53 -32.05 3.29
CA SER A 369 -4.22 -32.94 4.24
C SER A 369 -4.23 -34.40 3.76
N ASP A 370 -4.23 -35.35 4.70
CA ASP A 370 -4.30 -36.79 4.38
C ASP A 370 -5.61 -37.13 3.66
N LYS A 371 -6.73 -36.55 4.11
CA LYS A 371 -8.04 -36.72 3.45
C LYS A 371 -8.03 -36.25 2.00
N ALA A 372 -7.36 -35.14 1.70
CA ALA A 372 -7.18 -34.68 0.33
C ALA A 372 -6.32 -35.68 -0.47
N ALA A 373 -5.22 -36.16 0.10
CA ALA A 373 -4.33 -37.12 -0.55
C ALA A 373 -5.06 -38.44 -0.90
N ASP A 374 -5.89 -38.95 0.00
CA ASP A 374 -6.69 -40.17 -0.21
C ASP A 374 -7.74 -39.98 -1.30
N ALA A 375 -8.45 -38.84 -1.29
CA ALA A 375 -9.41 -38.51 -2.34
C ALA A 375 -8.74 -38.38 -3.72
N LEU A 376 -7.59 -37.71 -3.80
CA LEU A 376 -6.82 -37.60 -5.04
C LEU A 376 -6.27 -38.95 -5.50
N LEU A 377 -5.89 -39.83 -4.58
CA LEU A 377 -5.48 -41.18 -4.91
C LEU A 377 -6.63 -42.00 -5.50
N ALA A 378 -7.83 -41.90 -4.93
CA ALA A 378 -9.01 -42.57 -5.45
C ALA A 378 -9.29 -42.12 -6.90
N ILE A 379 -9.29 -40.81 -7.18
CA ILE A 379 -9.49 -40.26 -8.53
C ILE A 379 -8.41 -40.75 -9.50
N TRP A 380 -7.14 -40.73 -9.08
CA TRP A 380 -6.05 -41.18 -9.95
C TRP A 380 -6.12 -42.69 -10.26
N SER A 381 -6.53 -43.49 -9.27
CA SER A 381 -6.63 -44.95 -9.39
C SER A 381 -7.87 -45.41 -10.15
N ASP A 382 -8.88 -44.54 -10.29
CA ASP A 382 -10.07 -44.86 -11.07
C ASP A 382 -9.74 -44.85 -12.57
N SER A 383 -9.73 -46.04 -13.17
CA SER A 383 -9.53 -46.21 -14.62
C SER A 383 -10.64 -45.56 -15.46
N LYS A 384 -11.81 -45.28 -14.87
CA LYS A 384 -12.95 -44.66 -15.54
C LYS A 384 -12.90 -43.13 -15.52
N ALA A 385 -12.08 -42.53 -14.64
CA ALA A 385 -11.90 -41.09 -14.60
C ALA A 385 -11.20 -40.59 -15.87
N GLU A 386 -11.51 -39.36 -16.29
CA GLU A 386 -10.93 -38.78 -17.50
C GLU A 386 -9.40 -38.63 -17.35
N ILE A 387 -8.64 -38.78 -18.44
CA ILE A 387 -7.18 -38.69 -18.41
C ILE A 387 -6.72 -37.34 -17.81
N ALA A 388 -7.39 -36.24 -18.17
CA ALA A 388 -7.08 -34.91 -17.64
C ALA A 388 -7.26 -34.86 -16.11
N GLU A 389 -8.32 -35.46 -15.58
CA GLU A 389 -8.58 -35.56 -14.14
C GLU A 389 -7.52 -36.40 -13.44
N ARG A 390 -7.18 -37.56 -14.00
CA ARG A 390 -6.15 -38.46 -13.46
C ARG A 390 -4.77 -37.80 -13.42
N LEU A 391 -4.40 -37.04 -14.46
CA LEU A 391 -3.15 -36.28 -14.51
C LEU A 391 -3.13 -35.13 -13.49
N GLY A 392 -4.24 -34.41 -13.34
CA GLY A 392 -4.41 -33.39 -12.31
C GLY A 392 -4.22 -33.95 -10.91
N ALA A 393 -4.89 -35.07 -10.62
CA ALA A 393 -4.80 -35.77 -9.34
C ALA A 393 -3.37 -36.28 -9.03
N HIS A 394 -2.67 -36.81 -10.04
CA HIS A 394 -1.28 -37.27 -9.88
C HIS A 394 -0.32 -36.11 -9.50
N ARG A 395 -0.43 -34.96 -10.18
CA ARG A 395 0.37 -33.76 -9.85
C ARG A 395 0.05 -33.23 -8.45
N GLY A 396 -1.21 -33.29 -8.04
CA GLY A 396 -1.64 -32.91 -6.68
C GLY A 396 -1.06 -33.82 -5.61
N ARG A 397 -1.08 -35.13 -5.82
CA ARG A 397 -0.60 -36.13 -4.84
C ARG A 397 0.91 -36.09 -4.59
N THR A 398 1.71 -36.06 -5.65
CA THR A 398 3.18 -36.19 -5.57
C THR A 398 3.85 -35.09 -4.73
N ARG A 399 3.25 -33.89 -4.68
CA ARG A 399 3.75 -32.77 -3.88
C ARG A 399 3.16 -32.69 -2.48
N SER A 400 1.90 -33.10 -2.28
CA SER A 400 1.26 -33.14 -0.94
C SER A 400 2.03 -34.04 0.04
N ARG A 401 2.42 -35.26 -0.39
CA ARG A 401 3.23 -36.17 0.44
C ARG A 401 4.59 -35.60 0.82
N ARG A 402 5.24 -34.81 -0.06
CA ARG A 402 6.50 -34.12 0.26
C ARG A 402 6.29 -32.98 1.27
N ALA A 403 5.19 -32.24 1.15
CA ALA A 403 4.86 -31.18 2.10
C ALA A 403 4.59 -31.75 3.50
N ALA A 404 3.75 -32.78 3.61
CA ALA A 404 3.44 -33.43 4.89
C ALA A 404 4.71 -33.98 5.58
N THR A 405 5.60 -34.64 4.83
CA THR A 405 6.87 -35.16 5.36
C THR A 405 7.85 -34.06 5.76
N THR A 406 7.89 -32.93 5.05
CA THR A 406 8.78 -31.80 5.36
C THR A 406 8.28 -31.01 6.57
N THR A 407 6.98 -30.72 6.66
CA THR A 407 6.36 -30.01 7.79
C THR A 407 6.45 -30.83 9.08
N TRP A 408 6.28 -32.15 8.99
CA TRP A 408 6.50 -33.03 10.14
C TRP A 408 7.97 -33.02 10.59
N ALA A 409 8.92 -33.04 9.65
CA ALA A 409 10.35 -33.01 9.94
C ALA A 409 10.85 -31.66 10.49
N SER A 410 10.20 -30.53 10.15
CA SER A 410 10.51 -29.20 10.70
C SER A 410 9.85 -28.96 12.06
N SER A 411 8.59 -29.39 12.24
CA SER A 411 7.90 -29.36 13.53
C SER A 411 8.62 -30.24 14.57
N ALA A 412 8.99 -31.48 14.20
CA ALA A 412 9.76 -32.37 15.07
C ALA A 412 11.15 -31.81 15.44
N ARG A 413 11.78 -31.03 14.54
CA ARG A 413 13.03 -30.31 14.84
C ARG A 413 12.80 -29.13 15.79
N SER A 414 11.76 -28.34 15.58
CA SER A 414 11.40 -27.22 16.47
C SER A 414 11.06 -27.71 17.88
N SER A 415 10.28 -28.79 18.01
CA SER A 415 9.97 -29.40 19.31
C SER A 415 11.20 -29.98 20.01
N LYS A 416 12.15 -30.59 19.29
CA LYS A 416 13.43 -31.04 19.87
C LYS A 416 14.31 -29.87 20.31
N THR A 417 14.30 -28.76 19.58
CA THR A 417 15.04 -27.54 19.96
C THR A 417 14.41 -26.91 21.19
N MET A 418 13.08 -26.76 21.26
CA MET A 418 12.40 -26.26 22.46
C MET A 418 12.59 -27.19 23.67
N ALA A 419 12.56 -28.51 23.50
CA ALA A 419 12.84 -29.46 24.57
C ALA A 419 14.30 -29.35 25.08
N ARG A 420 15.28 -29.11 24.20
CA ARG A 420 16.67 -28.86 24.60
C ARG A 420 16.85 -27.53 25.34
N THR A 421 16.14 -26.48 24.94
CA THR A 421 16.17 -25.18 25.63
C THR A 421 15.48 -25.25 27.00
N ALA A 422 14.38 -26.01 27.12
CA ALA A 422 13.71 -26.24 28.40
C ALA A 422 14.55 -27.05 29.40
N ILE A 423 15.34 -28.02 28.92
CA ILE A 423 16.27 -28.79 29.77
C ILE A 423 17.45 -27.93 30.26
N CYS A 424 17.86 -26.90 29.50
CA CYS A 424 18.90 -25.96 29.95
C CYS A 424 18.38 -24.89 30.94
N ALA A 425 17.08 -24.61 30.95
CA ALA A 425 16.46 -23.62 31.83
C ALA A 425 16.19 -24.15 33.26
N TRP A 426 16.33 -25.45 33.51
CA TRP A 426 16.08 -26.09 34.81
C TRP A 426 17.38 -26.50 35.51
N ARG A 427 18.33 -25.57 35.63
CA ARG A 427 19.49 -25.70 36.52
C ARG A 427 19.25 -24.84 37.77
N PRO A 428 19.18 -25.41 38.99
CA PRO A 428 18.88 -24.64 40.18
C PRO A 428 19.99 -23.61 40.46
N ARG A 429 19.60 -22.34 40.61
CA ARG A 429 20.48 -21.23 41.04
C ARG A 429 21.12 -21.60 42.38
N ARG A 430 22.42 -21.93 42.36
CA ARG A 430 23.26 -21.90 43.58
C ARG A 430 23.34 -20.45 44.05
N ARG A 431 22.87 -20.20 45.28
CA ARG A 431 23.08 -18.94 46.00
C ARG A 431 24.58 -18.70 46.17
N SER A 432 25.09 -17.60 45.62
CA SER A 432 26.45 -17.11 45.87
C SER A 432 26.49 -16.42 47.22
N ALA A 433 27.25 -17.00 48.16
CA ALA A 433 27.65 -16.35 49.40
C ALA A 433 28.59 -15.18 49.11
N GLY A 434 28.42 -14.09 49.87
CA GLY A 434 29.19 -12.85 49.73
C GLY A 434 30.68 -13.03 50.01
N SER A 435 31.51 -12.29 49.28
CA SER A 435 32.93 -12.10 49.57
C SER A 435 33.15 -10.76 50.31
N PRO A 436 34.00 -10.73 51.35
CA PRO A 436 34.23 -9.52 52.14
C PRO A 436 35.30 -8.61 51.52
N ALA A 437 35.16 -7.32 51.82
CA ALA A 437 36.04 -6.23 51.40
C ALA A 437 37.48 -6.37 51.97
N ARG A 438 38.49 -6.05 51.14
CA ARG A 438 39.89 -5.88 51.56
C ARG A 438 40.19 -4.42 51.94
N PRO A 439 41.03 -4.16 52.95
CA PRO A 439 41.36 -2.81 53.38
C PRO A 439 42.51 -2.20 52.56
N ARG A 440 42.41 -0.88 52.32
CA ARG A 440 43.49 -0.02 51.81
C ARG A 440 44.61 0.07 52.83
N ARG A 441 45.85 -0.17 52.42
CA ARG A 441 47.06 0.28 53.13
C ARG A 441 47.65 1.48 52.40
N SER A 442 47.92 2.51 53.19
CA SER A 442 48.70 3.69 52.87
C SER A 442 50.17 3.36 52.64
N ARG A 443 50.78 4.05 51.67
CA ARG A 443 52.09 4.69 51.78
C ARG A 443 52.06 5.98 51.00
#